data_AF-A0A0F9GI85-F1
#
_entry.id   AF-A0A0F9GI85-F1
#
_cell.length_a   1.000
_cell.length_b   1.000
_cell.length_c   1.000
_cell.angle_alpha   90.00
_cell.angle_beta   90.00
_cell.angle_gamma   90.00
#
_symmetry.space_group_name_H-M   'P 1'
#
loop_
_entity.id
_entity.type
_entity.pdbx_description
1 polymer ?
#
loop_
_entity_poly.entity_id
_entity_poly.type
_entity_poly.pdbx_seq_one_letter_code
_entity_poly.pdbx_strand_id
1 'polypeptide(L)'
;MPVRARAKPPGEFMRDHMVAAGGMDYPQSMYKAYKEHLKSMGLEDGCSRASWSRYIWLANRIGLIKFDHAEAPAYWNAIADGVEVPANYVRESRPQAPSPRHYYRILDQNDPRWI
;
A
#
# COMPACT_ATOMS: atom_id res chain seq x y z
N MET A 1 0.66 -10.51 30.10
CA MET A 1 0.94 -11.69 29.25
C MET A 1 1.04 -11.20 27.82
N PRO A 2 1.99 -11.68 26.98
CA PRO A 2 2.01 -11.27 25.57
C PRO A 2 0.69 -11.70 24.93
N VAL A 3 -0.06 -10.72 24.41
CA VAL A 3 -1.28 -10.97 23.64
C VAL A 3 -0.85 -11.72 22.39
N ARG A 4 -1.03 -13.04 22.36
CA ARG A 4 -0.95 -13.83 21.12
C ARG A 4 -2.19 -13.50 20.30
N ALA A 5 -2.19 -12.35 19.65
CA ALA A 5 -3.24 -12.00 18.71
C ALA A 5 -3.27 -13.07 17.62
N ARG A 6 -4.44 -13.69 17.41
CA ARG A 6 -4.70 -14.60 16.28
C ARG A 6 -4.92 -13.78 14.99
N ALA A 7 -4.07 -12.78 14.76
CA ALA A 7 -4.11 -12.00 13.54
C ALA A 7 -3.59 -12.85 12.38
N LYS A 8 -4.11 -12.63 11.17
CA LYS A 8 -3.56 -13.28 9.98
C LYS A 8 -2.12 -12.81 9.79
N PRO A 9 -1.20 -13.69 9.35
CA PRO A 9 0.14 -13.27 8.99
C PRO A 9 0.10 -12.30 7.79
N PRO A 10 1.12 -11.46 7.60
CA PRO A 10 1.15 -10.45 6.55
C PRO A 10 0.94 -11.00 5.14
N GLY A 11 1.47 -12.20 4.85
CA GLY A 11 1.30 -12.86 3.55
C GLY A 11 -0.17 -13.17 3.26
N GLU A 12 -0.82 -13.89 4.17
CA GLU A 12 -2.22 -14.28 4.01
C GLU A 12 -3.14 -13.06 3.94
N PHE A 13 -2.88 -12.05 4.78
CA PHE A 13 -3.62 -10.80 4.73
C PHE A 13 -3.45 -10.10 3.39
N MET A 14 -2.21 -9.98 2.89
CA MET A 14 -1.92 -9.33 1.62
C MET A 14 -2.61 -10.02 0.46
N ARG A 15 -2.59 -11.36 0.41
CA ARG A 15 -3.33 -12.14 -0.59
C ARG A 15 -4.81 -11.77 -0.58
N ASP A 16 -5.45 -11.94 0.58
CA ASP A 16 -6.91 -11.75 0.72
C ASP A 16 -7.31 -10.32 0.37
N HIS A 17 -6.52 -9.34 0.83
CA HIS A 17 -6.71 -7.93 0.54
C HIS A 17 -6.60 -7.64 -0.96
N MET A 18 -5.57 -8.14 -1.63
CA MET A 18 -5.39 -7.93 -3.07
C MET A 18 -6.48 -8.60 -3.88
N VAL A 19 -6.94 -9.80 -3.51
CA VAL A 19 -8.07 -10.46 -4.16
C VAL A 19 -9.35 -9.64 -4.00
N ALA A 20 -9.63 -9.15 -2.79
CA ALA A 20 -10.77 -8.27 -2.53
C ALA A 20 -10.69 -6.94 -3.30
N ALA A 21 -9.49 -6.41 -3.53
CA ALA A 21 -9.24 -5.20 -4.31
C ALA A 21 -9.28 -5.42 -5.84
N GLY A 22 -9.63 -6.63 -6.33
CA GLY A 22 -9.69 -6.92 -7.76
C GLY A 22 -8.37 -7.39 -8.38
N GLY A 23 -7.44 -7.86 -7.55
CA GLY A 23 -6.16 -8.44 -7.97
C GLY A 23 -4.98 -7.46 -8.02
N MET A 24 -5.18 -6.20 -7.64
CA MET A 24 -4.15 -5.17 -7.70
C MET A 24 -4.30 -4.13 -6.59
N ASP A 25 -3.18 -3.74 -5.97
CA ASP A 25 -3.13 -2.61 -5.04
C ASP A 25 -1.70 -2.07 -4.90
N TYR A 26 -1.52 -0.96 -4.18
CA TYR A 26 -0.24 -0.33 -3.91
C TYR A 26 0.20 -0.48 -2.43
N PRO A 27 1.51 -0.51 -2.14
CA PRO A 27 2.05 -0.84 -0.81
C PRO A 27 1.54 0.02 0.36
N GLN A 28 1.16 1.27 0.11
CA GLN A 28 0.68 2.15 1.18
C GLN A 28 -0.78 1.86 1.56
N SER A 29 -1.63 1.52 0.59
CA SER A 29 -3.02 1.09 0.85
C SER A 29 -3.02 -0.20 1.66
N MET A 30 -2.33 -1.23 1.17
CA MET A 30 -2.24 -2.52 1.86
C MET A 30 -1.68 -2.40 3.30
N TYR A 31 -0.68 -1.54 3.51
CA TYR A 31 -0.15 -1.27 4.85
C TYR A 31 -1.18 -0.64 5.80
N LYS A 32 -1.95 0.33 5.33
CA LYS A 32 -3.02 0.96 6.14
C LYS A 32 -4.07 -0.07 6.51
N ALA A 33 -4.53 -0.86 5.53
CA ALA A 33 -5.50 -1.93 5.75
C ALA A 33 -4.99 -2.97 6.76
N TYR A 34 -3.72 -3.38 6.65
CA TYR A 34 -3.14 -4.32 7.61
C TYR A 34 -3.03 -3.72 9.01
N LYS A 35 -2.65 -2.44 9.13
CA LYS A 35 -2.60 -1.75 10.41
C LYS A 35 -3.99 -1.68 11.05
N GLU A 36 -5.03 -1.41 10.28
CA GLU A 36 -6.42 -1.41 10.75
C GLU A 36 -6.89 -2.81 11.18
N HIS A 37 -6.52 -3.85 10.41
CA HIS A 37 -6.77 -5.25 10.80
C HIS A 37 -6.13 -5.60 12.15
N LEU A 38 -4.88 -5.21 12.37
CA LEU A 38 -4.20 -5.47 13.65
C LEU A 38 -4.88 -4.71 14.80
N LYS A 39 -5.28 -3.46 14.58
CA LYS A 39 -6.02 -2.66 15.56
C LYS A 39 -7.36 -3.27 15.93
N SER A 40 -8.13 -3.76 14.96
CA SER A 40 -9.42 -4.42 15.25
C SER A 40 -9.25 -5.72 16.04
N MET A 41 -8.07 -6.33 15.97
CA MET A 41 -7.67 -7.49 16.78
C MET A 41 -7.06 -7.13 18.15
N GLY A 42 -7.06 -5.84 18.52
CA GLY A 42 -6.55 -5.36 19.81
C GLY A 42 -5.04 -5.09 19.86
N LEU A 43 -4.36 -4.99 18.71
CA LEU A 43 -2.94 -4.64 18.62
C LEU A 43 -2.78 -3.15 18.28
N GLU A 44 -2.27 -2.34 19.20
CA GLU A 44 -2.19 -0.88 19.02
C GLU A 44 -1.14 -0.44 17.99
N ASP A 45 0.02 -1.11 17.95
CA ASP A 45 1.19 -0.73 17.12
C ASP A 45 1.80 -1.91 16.32
N GLY A 46 0.96 -2.83 15.85
CA GLY A 46 1.42 -4.15 15.42
C GLY A 46 2.26 -4.24 14.14
N CYS A 47 2.38 -3.19 13.31
CA CYS A 47 3.17 -3.26 12.07
C CYS A 47 3.93 -1.98 11.77
N SER A 48 5.27 -2.10 11.66
CA SER A 48 6.13 -1.01 11.19
C SER A 48 6.10 -0.89 9.66
N ARG A 49 6.24 0.33 9.14
CA ARG A 49 6.32 0.56 7.69
C ARG A 49 7.51 -0.16 7.06
N ALA A 50 8.65 -0.23 7.76
CA ALA A 50 9.85 -0.92 7.28
C ALA A 50 9.63 -2.43 7.14
N SER A 51 8.99 -3.05 8.15
CA SER A 51 8.61 -4.47 8.11
C SER A 51 7.68 -4.75 6.94
N TRP A 52 6.65 -3.91 6.74
CA TRP A 52 5.73 -4.05 5.61
C TRP A 52 6.44 -3.96 4.25
N SER A 53 7.31 -2.95 4.06
CA SER A 53 8.09 -2.82 2.82
C SER A 53 8.94 -4.06 2.53
N ARG A 54 9.49 -4.71 3.58
CA ARG A 54 10.23 -5.97 3.43
C ARG A 54 9.34 -7.11 2.94
N TYR A 55 8.09 -7.21 3.40
CA TYR A 55 7.13 -8.21 2.92
C TYR A 55 6.78 -8.01 1.44
N ILE A 56 6.52 -6.77 1.02
CA ILE A 56 6.29 -6.43 -0.40
C ILE A 56 7.50 -6.83 -1.25
N TRP A 57 8.71 -6.48 -0.81
CA TRP A 57 9.94 -6.84 -1.52
C TRP A 57 10.11 -8.36 -1.64
N LEU A 58 9.91 -9.10 -0.55
CA LEU A 58 10.01 -10.57 -0.55
C LEU A 58 8.98 -11.18 -1.50
N ALA A 59 7.71 -10.79 -1.39
CA ALA A 59 6.63 -11.32 -2.23
C ALA A 59 6.87 -11.06 -3.72
N ASN A 60 7.39 -9.89 -4.09
CA ASN A 60 7.81 -9.61 -5.47
C ASN A 60 8.98 -10.51 -5.88
N ARG A 61 10.02 -10.61 -5.03
CA ARG A 61 11.22 -11.39 -5.32
C ARG A 61 10.94 -12.87 -5.55
N ILE A 62 9.98 -13.46 -4.84
CA ILE A 62 9.60 -14.88 -4.98
C ILE A 62 8.47 -15.12 -6.00
N GLY A 63 7.96 -14.07 -6.64
CA GLY A 63 6.96 -14.17 -7.70
C GLY A 63 5.52 -14.39 -7.22
N LEU A 64 5.17 -13.92 -6.02
CA LEU A 64 3.77 -13.89 -5.56
C LEU A 64 2.99 -12.69 -6.11
N ILE A 65 3.70 -11.56 -6.23
CA ILE A 65 3.20 -10.32 -6.81
C ILE A 65 4.18 -9.82 -7.86
N LYS A 66 3.71 -9.02 -8.80
CA LYS A 66 4.55 -8.35 -9.80
C LYS A 66 4.23 -6.87 -9.84
N PHE A 67 5.27 -6.04 -9.93
CA PHE A 67 5.06 -4.64 -10.27
C PHE A 67 4.33 -4.55 -11.62
N ASP A 68 3.22 -3.83 -11.63
CA ASP A 68 2.35 -3.70 -12.80
C ASP A 68 2.60 -2.35 -13.48
N HIS A 69 2.28 -1.27 -12.76
CA HIS A 69 2.53 0.09 -13.21
C HIS A 69 2.69 1.02 -12.00
N ALA A 70 3.15 2.25 -12.27
CA ALA A 70 3.08 3.33 -11.31
C ALA A 70 2.07 4.35 -11.84
N GLU A 71 1.14 4.79 -11.00
CA GLU A 71 0.40 6.01 -11.31
C GLU A 71 1.40 7.13 -11.55
N ALA A 72 1.25 7.85 -12.67
CA ALA A 72 2.01 9.06 -12.90
C ALA A 72 1.83 9.95 -11.65
N PRO A 73 2.92 10.52 -11.08
CA PRO A 73 2.78 11.38 -9.92
C PRO A 73 1.85 12.52 -10.32
N ALA A 74 0.64 12.49 -9.80
CA ALA A 74 -0.30 13.58 -9.95
C ALA A 74 0.29 14.73 -9.14
N TYR A 75 1.17 15.52 -9.75
CA TYR A 75 1.48 16.82 -9.21
C TYR A 75 0.15 17.55 -9.09
N TRP A 76 -0.07 18.18 -7.92
CA TRP A 76 -1.13 19.14 -7.64
C TRP A 76 -1.00 20.42 -8.49
N ASN A 77 -0.54 20.31 -9.74
CA ASN A 77 -0.52 21.39 -10.71
C ASN A 77 -1.55 21.03 -11.78
N ALA A 78 -2.80 21.35 -11.48
CA ALA A 78 -3.78 21.86 -12.43
C ALA A 78 -3.68 21.30 -13.86
N ILE A 79 -4.21 20.10 -14.09
CA ILE A 79 -5.15 19.85 -15.20
C ILE A 79 -6.20 18.86 -14.67
N ALA A 80 -6.99 19.31 -13.70
CA ALA A 80 -8.41 18.95 -13.73
C ALA A 80 -9.07 20.07 -14.55
N ASP A 81 -9.86 19.70 -15.55
CA ASP A 81 -10.55 20.64 -16.43
C ASP A 81 -11.19 21.81 -15.66
N GLY A 82 -10.74 23.05 -15.92
CA GLY A 82 -11.55 24.25 -15.70
C GLY A 82 -11.29 25.16 -14.48
N VAL A 83 -10.16 25.12 -13.77
CA VAL A 83 -9.86 26.11 -12.70
C VAL A 83 -8.56 26.88 -12.98
N GLU A 84 -8.68 28.19 -13.23
CA GLU A 84 -7.53 29.11 -13.38
C GLU A 84 -6.84 29.37 -12.03
N VAL A 85 -5.51 29.30 -12.01
CA VAL A 85 -4.68 29.60 -10.83
C VAL A 85 -4.37 31.11 -10.81
N PRO A 86 -4.55 31.82 -9.68
CA PRO A 86 -4.24 33.25 -9.58
C PRO A 86 -2.76 33.56 -9.84
N ALA A 87 -2.51 34.65 -10.57
CA ALA A 87 -1.16 35.04 -11.01
C ALA A 87 -0.17 35.36 -9.88
N ASN A 88 -0.66 35.62 -8.67
CA ASN A 88 0.12 35.99 -7.49
C ASN A 88 0.31 34.84 -6.48
N TYR A 89 -0.05 33.60 -6.83
CA TYR A 89 0.16 32.46 -5.96
C TYR A 89 1.65 32.10 -5.86
N VAL A 90 2.30 32.51 -4.77
CA VAL A 90 3.67 32.09 -4.42
C VAL A 90 3.56 30.89 -3.48
N ARG A 91 4.00 29.72 -3.96
CA ARG A 91 3.98 28.47 -3.18
C ARG A 91 5.05 28.50 -2.08
N GLU A 92 4.69 29.01 -0.92
CA GLU A 92 5.50 28.92 0.30
C GLU A 92 5.50 27.46 0.79
N SER A 93 6.69 26.89 0.97
CA SER A 93 6.97 25.52 1.42
C SER A 93 6.78 24.39 0.38
N ARG A 94 7.79 23.51 0.25
CA ARG A 94 7.64 22.17 -0.34
C ARG A 94 7.21 21.20 0.77
N PRO A 95 6.05 20.52 0.67
CA PRO A 95 5.79 19.33 1.46
C PRO A 95 5.63 18.12 0.51
N GLN A 96 6.55 17.15 0.57
CA GLN A 96 6.49 15.83 -0.09
C GLN A 96 5.83 15.79 -1.48
N ALA A 97 6.65 15.78 -2.55
CA ALA A 97 6.14 15.39 -3.86
C ALA A 97 5.35 14.06 -3.71
N PRO A 98 4.11 13.96 -4.23
CA PRO A 98 3.37 12.71 -4.17
C PRO A 98 4.23 11.63 -4.83
N SER A 99 4.66 10.65 -4.05
CA SER A 99 5.37 9.49 -4.60
C SER A 99 4.38 8.75 -5.50
N PRO A 100 4.78 8.37 -6.73
CA PRO A 100 3.97 7.52 -7.60
C PRO A 100 3.41 6.33 -6.81
N ARG A 101 2.10 6.07 -6.94
CA ARG A 101 1.54 4.84 -6.37
C ARG A 101 2.00 3.69 -7.26
N HIS A 102 2.92 2.89 -6.74
CA HIS A 102 3.42 1.71 -7.43
C HIS A 102 2.43 0.56 -7.20
N TYR A 103 1.66 0.21 -8.21
CA TYR A 103 0.71 -0.89 -8.17
C TYR A 103 1.42 -2.21 -8.40
N TYR A 104 1.00 -3.19 -7.62
CA TYR A 104 1.42 -4.57 -7.74
C TYR A 104 0.20 -5.42 -8.03
N ARG A 105 0.36 -6.35 -8.98
CA ARG A 105 -0.66 -7.32 -9.34
C ARG A 105 -0.34 -8.66 -8.69
N ILE A 106 -1.36 -9.33 -8.17
CA ILE A 106 -1.23 -10.71 -7.70
C ILE A 106 -1.02 -11.66 -8.90
N LEU A 107 -0.10 -12.61 -8.79
CA LEU A 107 0.17 -13.57 -9.88
C LEU A 107 -0.62 -14.86 -9.72
N ASP A 108 -0.59 -15.46 -8.54
CA ASP A 108 -1.38 -16.65 -8.21
C ASP A 108 -1.87 -16.54 -6.76
N GLN A 109 -3.18 -16.45 -6.58
CA GLN A 109 -3.81 -16.38 -5.27
C GLN A 109 -3.77 -17.72 -4.52
N ASN A 110 -3.61 -18.83 -5.23
CA ASN A 110 -3.61 -20.17 -4.64
C ASN A 110 -2.19 -20.65 -4.29
N ASP A 111 -1.16 -19.83 -4.51
CA ASP A 111 0.22 -20.19 -4.24
C ASP A 111 0.41 -20.53 -2.74
N PRO A 112 0.94 -21.71 -2.39
CA PRO A 112 1.08 -22.13 -0.99
C PRO A 112 2.07 -21.28 -0.18
N ARG A 113 2.87 -20.42 -0.83
CA ARG A 113 3.88 -19.56 -0.18
C ARG A 113 3.29 -18.28 0.43
N TRP A 114 1.97 -18.09 0.38
CA TRP A 114 1.26 -16.96 1.00
C TRP A 114 1.23 -16.96 2.55
N ILE A 115 2.06 -17.76 3.22
CA ILE A 115 2.13 -17.89 4.70
C ILE A 115 2.66 -16.64 5.41
#